data_AF-A0A1Q2CWA6-F1
#
_entry.id   AF-A0A1Q2CWA6-F1
#
_cell.length_a   1.000
_cell.length_b   1.000
_cell.length_c   1.000
_cell.angle_alpha   90.00
_cell.angle_beta   90.00
_cell.angle_gamma   90.00
#
_symmetry.space_group_name_H-M   'P 1'
#
loop_
_entity.id
_entity.type
_entity.pdbx_description
1 polymer ?
#
loop_
_entity_poly.entity_id
_entity_poly.type
_entity_poly.pdbx_seq_one_letter_code
_entity_poly.pdbx_strand_id
1 'polypeptide(L)'
;MWFTQCEAYSQTERCRTDIWATTVTKDSRGRYTLQQGWAFNNLTYLPYMTRAQWAKNPLGYTNSWTSTDGRKWRTECDTATTGKNACRSYTLATVYSAKAKAGGGYTFSESQKWVFNNIVMFK
;
A
#
# COMPACT_ATOMS: atom_id res chain seq x y z
N MET A 1 -9.62 -8.79 -11.09
CA MET A 1 -9.13 -8.07 -12.29
C MET A 1 -8.13 -7.02 -11.84
N TRP A 2 -7.17 -6.66 -12.68
CA TRP A 2 -6.13 -5.69 -12.37
C TRP A 2 -6.21 -4.52 -13.35
N PHE A 3 -5.97 -3.31 -12.87
CA PHE A 3 -5.92 -2.10 -13.69
C PHE A 3 -4.72 -1.25 -13.24
N THR A 4 -3.87 -0.87 -14.17
CA THR A 4 -2.69 -0.05 -13.90
C THR A 4 -2.66 1.12 -14.85
N GLN A 5 -2.46 2.33 -14.31
CA GLN A 5 -2.28 3.55 -15.07
C GLN A 5 -1.07 4.30 -14.55
N CYS A 6 -0.25 4.82 -15.47
CA CYS A 6 0.96 5.56 -15.14
C CYS A 6 0.84 7.02 -15.54
N GLU A 7 1.49 7.89 -14.76
CA GLU A 7 1.54 9.33 -14.99
C GLU A 7 2.96 9.84 -14.73
N ALA A 8 3.36 10.89 -15.46
CA ALA A 8 4.60 11.60 -15.18
C ALA A 8 4.56 12.13 -13.74
N TYR A 9 5.63 11.91 -12.97
CA TYR A 9 5.71 12.30 -11.58
C TYR A 9 7.11 12.80 -11.23
N SER A 10 7.30 14.12 -11.23
CA SER A 10 8.61 14.74 -11.00
C SER A 10 9.66 14.20 -11.99
N GLN A 11 10.81 13.72 -11.50
CA GLN A 11 11.89 13.12 -12.30
C GLN A 11 11.69 11.62 -12.57
N THR A 12 10.50 11.07 -12.30
CA THR A 12 10.15 9.67 -12.57
C THR A 12 8.73 9.56 -13.17
N GLU A 13 8.26 8.33 -13.34
CA GLU A 13 6.88 8.00 -13.65
C GLU A 13 6.30 7.21 -12.48
N ARG A 14 5.04 7.48 -12.16
CA ARG A 14 4.32 6.80 -11.08
C ARG A 14 3.15 6.03 -11.65
N CYS A 15 3.16 4.73 -11.45
CA CYS A 15 2.05 3.85 -11.80
C CYS A 15 1.19 3.57 -10.58
N ARG A 16 -0.12 3.79 -10.71
CA ARG A 16 -1.13 3.35 -9.75
C ARG A 16 -1.72 2.05 -10.24
N THR A 17 -1.72 1.03 -9.38
CA THR A 17 -2.41 -0.23 -9.62
C THR A 17 -3.59 -0.37 -8.67
N ASP A 18 -4.76 -0.60 -9.25
CA ASP A 18 -5.97 -0.95 -8.53
C ASP A 18 -6.36 -2.40 -8.89
N ILE A 19 -7.01 -3.07 -7.94
CA ILE A 19 -7.51 -4.43 -8.07
C ILE A 19 -9.02 -4.44 -7.90
N TRP A 20 -9.74 -5.14 -8.77
CA TRP A 20 -11.15 -5.44 -8.56
C TRP A 20 -11.26 -6.53 -7.50
N ALA A 21 -11.75 -6.17 -6.31
CA ALA A 21 -11.79 -7.04 -5.15
C ALA A 21 -13.03 -6.77 -4.29
N THR A 22 -13.32 -7.71 -3.39
CA THR A 22 -14.26 -7.50 -2.30
C THR A 22 -13.49 -6.98 -1.09
N THR A 23 -13.83 -5.79 -0.61
CA THR A 23 -13.24 -5.17 0.58
C THR A 23 -14.29 -5.09 1.69
N VAL A 24 -13.81 -4.89 2.92
CA VAL A 24 -14.66 -4.64 4.08
C VAL A 24 -14.48 -3.20 4.50
N THR A 25 -15.58 -2.45 4.59
CA THR A 25 -15.60 -1.08 5.10
C THR A 25 -16.42 -1.01 6.39
N LYS A 26 -16.11 -0.03 7.24
CA LYS A 26 -16.85 0.27 8.47
C LYS A 26 -17.32 1.72 8.40
N ASP A 27 -18.63 1.93 8.50
CA ASP A 27 -19.19 3.28 8.51
C ASP A 27 -19.02 3.97 9.87
N SER A 28 -19.35 5.27 9.95
CA SER A 28 -19.26 6.06 11.18
C SER A 28 -20.20 5.59 12.29
N ARG A 29 -21.19 4.75 11.97
CA ARG A 29 -22.12 4.11 12.94
C ARG A 29 -21.63 2.72 13.36
N GLY A 30 -20.44 2.30 12.92
CA GLY A 30 -19.82 1.03 13.26
C GLY A 30 -20.33 -0.17 12.47
N ARG A 31 -21.12 0.03 11.41
CA ARG A 31 -21.65 -1.06 10.59
C ARG A 31 -20.64 -1.48 9.53
N TYR A 32 -20.45 -2.79 9.40
CA TYR A 32 -19.57 -3.38 8.40
C TYR A 32 -20.33 -3.68 7.11
N THR A 33 -19.71 -3.35 5.98
CA THR A 33 -20.23 -3.66 4.65
C THR A 33 -19.16 -4.36 3.83
N LEU A 34 -19.55 -5.44 3.14
CA LEU A 34 -18.72 -5.99 2.07
C LEU A 34 -19.04 -5.21 0.80
N GLN A 35 -18.01 -4.61 0.21
CA GLN A 35 -18.14 -3.85 -1.02
C GLN A 35 -17.29 -4.48 -2.09
N GLN A 36 -17.88 -4.71 -3.27
CA GLN A 36 -17.13 -5.09 -4.45
C GLN A 36 -16.83 -3.86 -5.29
N GLY A 37 -15.60 -3.75 -5.78
CA GLY A 37 -15.20 -2.66 -6.66
C GLY A 37 -13.70 -2.58 -6.85
N TRP A 38 -13.25 -1.51 -7.51
CA TRP A 38 -11.83 -1.17 -7.59
C TRP A 38 -11.30 -0.70 -6.23
N ALA A 39 -10.26 -1.37 -5.76
CA ALA A 39 -9.54 -1.04 -4.55
C ALA A 39 -8.08 -0.75 -4.88
N PHE A 40 -7.50 0.22 -4.19
CA PHE A 40 -6.08 0.51 -4.29
C PHE A 40 -5.25 -0.72 -3.91
N ASN A 41 -4.31 -1.10 -4.77
CA ASN A 41 -3.31 -2.12 -4.45
C ASN A 41 -1.97 -1.48 -4.07
N ASN A 42 -1.40 -0.68 -4.97
CA ASN A 42 -0.13 0.00 -4.72
C ASN A 42 0.17 1.13 -5.71
N LEU A 43 1.16 1.95 -5.33
CA LEU A 43 1.89 2.82 -6.27
C LEU A 43 3.26 2.18 -6.61
N THR A 44 3.77 2.43 -7.81
CA THR A 44 5.14 2.09 -8.19
C THR A 44 5.80 3.30 -8.82
N TYR A 45 6.92 3.74 -8.26
CA TYR A 45 7.80 4.74 -8.88
C TYR A 45 8.81 3.99 -9.75
N LEU A 46 8.78 4.25 -11.06
CA LEU A 46 9.58 3.53 -12.05
C LEU A 46 11.08 3.89 -11.98
N PRO A 47 11.98 3.04 -12.51
CA PRO A 47 13.43 3.17 -12.35
C PRO A 47 14.07 4.24 -13.27
N TYR A 48 13.55 5.46 -13.20
CA TYR A 48 14.11 6.62 -13.92
C TYR A 48 15.10 7.42 -13.06
N MET A 49 15.01 7.28 -11.73
CA MET A 49 15.88 7.96 -10.78
C MET A 49 16.83 6.98 -10.09
N THR A 50 18.05 7.43 -9.82
CA THR A 50 19.06 6.68 -9.06
C THR A 50 18.75 6.66 -7.56
N ARG A 51 19.33 5.71 -6.83
CA ARG A 51 19.26 5.65 -5.37
C ARG A 51 19.74 6.94 -4.69
N ALA A 52 20.81 7.55 -5.20
CA ALA A 52 21.35 8.80 -4.67
C ALA A 52 20.33 9.95 -4.77
N GLN A 53 19.57 10.01 -5.87
CA GLN A 53 18.50 11.01 -6.04
C GLN A 53 17.33 10.80 -5.06
N TRP A 54 17.08 9.56 -4.63
CA TRP A 54 16.06 9.21 -3.63
C TRP A 54 16.54 9.32 -2.17
N ALA A 55 17.83 9.57 -1.92
CA ALA A 55 18.43 9.44 -0.59
C ALA A 55 17.83 10.36 0.50
N LYS A 56 17.17 11.45 0.12
CA LYS A 56 16.49 12.37 1.05
C LYS A 56 14.99 12.09 1.19
N ASN A 57 14.45 11.16 0.41
CA ASN A 57 13.05 10.79 0.47
C ASN A 57 12.91 9.47 1.27
N PRO A 58 12.10 9.44 2.34
CA PRO A 58 11.99 8.26 3.23
C PRO A 58 11.40 7.02 2.54
N LEU A 59 10.87 7.14 1.31
CA LEU A 59 10.47 6.00 0.48
C LEU A 59 11.67 5.29 -0.19
N GLY A 60 12.85 5.92 -0.19
CA GLY A 60 14.03 5.51 -0.95
C GLY A 60 15.15 4.85 -0.15
N TYR A 61 14.96 4.60 1.14
CA TYR A 61 15.92 3.92 2.00
C TYR A 61 15.23 3.25 3.18
N THR A 62 15.85 2.20 3.74
CA THR A 62 15.28 1.45 4.87
C THR A 62 15.18 2.35 6.12
N ASN A 63 13.96 2.58 6.61
CA ASN A 63 13.69 3.35 7.83
C ASN A 63 12.26 3.09 8.37
N SER A 64 11.87 3.86 9.38
CA SER A 64 10.48 4.04 9.79
C SER A 64 10.26 5.47 10.27
N TRP A 65 9.10 6.06 9.99
CA TRP A 65 8.79 7.44 10.36
C TRP A 65 7.28 7.65 10.54
N THR A 66 6.91 8.79 11.10
CA THR A 66 5.53 9.27 11.12
C THR A 66 5.45 10.49 10.21
N SER A 67 4.54 10.48 9.23
CA SER A 67 4.32 11.64 8.36
C SER A 67 3.59 12.75 9.11
N THR A 68 3.61 13.96 8.56
CA THR A 68 2.98 15.15 9.16
C THR A 68 1.46 15.00 9.34
N ASP A 69 0.82 14.15 8.55
CA ASP A 69 -0.59 13.77 8.69
C ASP A 69 -0.84 12.65 9.71
N GLY A 70 0.19 12.24 10.46
CA GLY A 70 0.11 11.25 11.54
C GLY A 70 0.20 9.79 11.10
N ARG A 71 0.26 9.48 9.79
CA ARG A 71 0.42 8.08 9.35
C ARG A 71 1.79 7.56 9.74
N LYS A 72 1.83 6.32 10.25
CA LYS A 72 3.07 5.61 10.53
C LYS A 72 3.51 4.85 9.28
N TRP A 73 4.78 4.93 8.96
CA TRP A 73 5.41 4.36 7.77
C TRP A 73 6.60 3.49 8.13
N ARG A 74 6.85 2.50 7.27
CA ARG A 74 8.06 1.66 7.28
C ARG A 74 8.50 1.41 5.85
N THR A 75 9.77 1.65 5.55
CA THR A 75 10.39 1.31 4.27
C THR A 75 11.44 0.23 4.48
N GLU A 76 11.48 -0.76 3.61
CA GLU A 76 12.54 -1.76 3.52
C GLU A 76 13.09 -1.78 2.08
N CYS A 77 14.40 -1.97 1.92
CA CYS A 77 15.07 -1.99 0.62
C CYS A 77 16.01 -3.19 0.51
N ASP A 78 16.21 -3.67 -0.72
CA ASP A 78 17.15 -4.75 -1.05
C ASP A 78 16.95 -6.06 -0.26
N THR A 79 15.73 -6.34 0.17
CA THR A 79 15.34 -7.60 0.83
C THR A 79 14.82 -8.61 -0.19
N ALA A 80 14.65 -9.87 0.23
CA ALA A 80 13.99 -10.89 -0.60
C ALA A 80 12.57 -10.46 -1.00
N THR A 81 11.88 -9.70 -0.16
CA THR A 81 10.54 -9.17 -0.43
C THR A 81 10.57 -8.07 -1.48
N THR A 82 11.56 -7.17 -1.46
CA THR A 82 11.62 -6.02 -2.37
C THR A 82 12.26 -6.34 -3.71
N GLY A 83 13.21 -7.29 -3.73
CA GLY A 83 14.20 -7.43 -4.78
C GLY A 83 15.37 -6.45 -4.58
N LYS A 84 16.45 -6.65 -5.35
CA LYS A 84 17.60 -5.73 -5.39
C LYS A 84 17.24 -4.45 -6.14
N ASN A 85 17.86 -3.34 -5.76
CA ASN A 85 17.69 -2.03 -6.38
C ASN A 85 16.26 -1.47 -6.29
N ALA A 86 15.56 -1.81 -5.21
CA ALA A 86 14.21 -1.32 -4.96
C ALA A 86 13.91 -1.22 -3.45
N CYS A 87 12.92 -0.42 -3.12
CA CYS A 87 12.34 -0.30 -1.80
C CYS A 87 10.84 -0.56 -1.83
N ARG A 88 10.28 -1.13 -0.76
CA ARG A 88 8.84 -1.21 -0.48
C ARG A 88 8.53 -0.44 0.78
N SER A 89 7.48 0.37 0.71
CA SER A 89 6.96 1.13 1.84
C SER A 89 5.58 0.64 2.24
N TYR A 90 5.34 0.61 3.54
CA TYR A 90 4.12 0.15 4.19
C TYR A 90 3.60 1.25 5.11
N THR A 91 2.28 1.33 5.24
CA THR A 91 1.60 2.20 6.21
C THR A 91 0.91 1.37 7.27
N LEU A 92 0.95 1.80 8.53
CA LEU A 92 0.15 1.18 9.58
C LEU A 92 -1.30 1.65 9.42
N ALA A 93 -2.23 0.71 9.25
CA ALA A 93 -3.65 0.99 9.07
C ALA A 93 -4.53 0.00 9.83
N THR A 94 -5.75 0.42 10.15
CA THR A 94 -6.81 -0.48 10.59
C THR A 94 -7.31 -1.29 9.40
N VAL A 95 -7.19 -2.61 9.46
CA VAL A 95 -7.70 -3.53 8.43
C VAL A 95 -8.94 -4.23 8.96
N TYR A 96 -10.03 -4.12 8.22
CA TYR A 96 -11.27 -4.84 8.47
C TYR A 96 -11.27 -6.18 7.73
N SER A 97 -11.64 -7.24 8.42
CA SER A 97 -11.71 -8.60 7.87
C SER A 97 -13.11 -9.17 8.07
N ALA A 98 -13.55 -10.00 7.13
CA ALA A 98 -14.80 -10.73 7.20
C ALA A 98 -14.53 -12.22 7.04
N LYS A 99 -14.94 -13.02 8.02
CA LYS A 99 -14.87 -14.48 7.98
C LYS A 99 -16.27 -15.05 7.82
N ALA A 100 -16.51 -15.81 6.75
CA ALA A 100 -17.81 -16.46 6.53
C ALA A 100 -18.14 -17.43 7.66
N LYS A 101 -19.41 -17.48 8.07
CA LYS A 101 -19.92 -18.43 9.07
C LYS A 101 -20.58 -19.63 8.39
N ALA A 102 -20.54 -20.79 9.04
CA ALA A 102 -21.12 -22.03 8.50
C ALA A 102 -22.66 -21.95 8.28
N GLY A 103 -23.37 -21.08 9.00
CA GLY A 103 -24.81 -20.85 8.86
C GLY A 103 -25.18 -19.60 8.05
N GLY A 104 -24.23 -19.02 7.31
CA GLY A 104 -24.42 -17.78 6.55
C GLY A 104 -24.04 -16.51 7.33
N GLY A 105 -23.82 -15.44 6.57
CA GLY A 105 -23.29 -14.18 7.08
C GLY A 105 -21.79 -14.23 7.44
N TYR A 106 -21.31 -13.18 8.10
CA TYR A 106 -19.90 -12.97 8.40
C TYR A 106 -19.66 -12.64 9.88
N THR A 107 -18.49 -13.03 10.39
CA THR A 107 -17.87 -12.45 11.58
C THR A 107 -16.90 -11.39 11.11
N PHE A 108 -17.08 -10.15 11.55
CA PHE A 108 -16.18 -9.06 11.26
C PHE A 108 -15.17 -8.87 12.38
N SER A 109 -13.95 -8.49 12.02
CA SER A 109 -12.89 -8.12 12.96
C SER A 109 -12.06 -6.95 12.41
N GLU A 110 -11.41 -6.22 13.32
CA GLU A 110 -10.50 -5.14 12.97
C GLU A 110 -9.15 -5.32 13.68
N SER A 111 -8.06 -4.96 13.02
CA SER A 111 -6.71 -5.03 13.59
C SER A 111 -5.78 -4.01 12.94
N GLN A 112 -4.79 -3.51 13.68
CA GLN A 112 -3.71 -2.70 13.12
C GLN A 112 -2.75 -3.60 12.34
N LYS A 113 -2.50 -3.29 11.07
CA LYS A 113 -1.54 -4.01 10.22
C LYS A 113 -0.69 -3.05 9.41
N TRP A 114 0.54 -3.47 9.14
CA TRP A 114 1.37 -2.85 8.11
C TRP A 114 0.85 -3.29 6.74
N VAL A 115 0.27 -2.35 6.00
CA VAL A 115 -0.30 -2.59 4.68
C VAL A 115 0.66 -2.03 3.63
N PHE A 116 0.94 -2.82 2.60
CA PHE A 116 1.78 -2.41 1.49
C PHE A 116 1.17 -1.20 0.77
N ASN A 117 1.99 -0.19 0.48
CA ASN A 117 1.53 1.05 -0.13
C ASN A 117 2.24 1.35 -1.45
N ASN A 118 3.57 1.28 -1.48
CA ASN A 118 4.30 1.63 -2.69
C ASN A 118 5.64 0.92 -2.85
N ILE A 119 6.09 0.84 -4.10
CA ILE A 119 7.45 0.44 -4.50
C ILE A 119 8.18 1.65 -5.07
N VAL A 120 9.45 1.81 -4.72
CA VAL A 120 10.40 2.67 -5.47
C VAL A 120 11.41 1.75 -6.14
N MET A 121 11.54 1.83 -7.46
CA MET A 121 12.60 1.16 -8.22
C MET A 121 13.68 2.17 -8.56
N PHE A 122 14.94 1.77 -8.46
CA PHE A 122 16.06 2.61 -8.85
C PHE A 122 16.59 2.23 -10.24
N LYS A 123 17.13 3.22 -10.94
CA LYS A 123 17.91 3.02 -12.17
C LYS A 123 19.16 2.18 -11.93
#